data_AF-A0A2V7JE76-F1
#
_entry.id   AF-A0A2V7JE76-F1
#
_cell.length_a   1.000
_cell.length_b   1.000
_cell.length_c   1.000
_cell.angle_alpha   90.00
_cell.angle_beta   90.00
_cell.angle_gamma   90.00
#
_symmetry.space_group_name_H-M   'P 1'
#
loop_
_entity.id
_entity.type
_entity.pdbx_description
1 polymer ?
#
loop_
_entity_poly.entity_id
_entity_poly.type
_entity_poly.pdbx_seq_one_letter_code
_entity_poly.pdbx_strand_id
1 'polypeptide(L)'
;ASILKPAAALLPLVPLVMHHHENYDGSGYPDGLAGEAIPLGSRIIIVADAYEAMTSDRVYRKAIGHDRAMDQLNRYKSRQFDPKVVRALDALITSRGVAAFEASDLPQIEYETLAELRRRLAQDPLIRDAHAG
;
A
#
# COMPACT_ATOMS: atom_id res chain seq x y z
N ALA A 1 -1.29 6.02 11.31
CA ALA A 1 -2.47 5.13 11.24
C ALA A 1 -3.57 5.42 12.28
N SER A 2 -3.68 6.62 12.87
CA SER A 2 -4.80 6.98 13.74
C SER A 2 -6.17 6.88 13.04
N ILE A 3 -6.18 7.14 11.72
CA ILE A 3 -7.36 7.07 10.85
C ILE A 3 -7.97 5.66 10.78
N LEU A 4 -7.15 4.60 10.90
CA LEU A 4 -7.61 3.21 10.76
C LEU A 4 -8.14 2.62 12.08
N LYS A 5 -7.75 3.20 13.22
CA LYS A 5 -8.09 2.68 14.56
C LYS A 5 -9.60 2.57 14.86
N PRO A 6 -10.47 3.49 14.39
CA PRO A 6 -11.90 3.39 14.66
C PRO A 6 -12.60 2.21 13.95
N ALA A 7 -12.00 1.66 12.88
CA ALA A 7 -12.56 0.55 12.13
C ALA A 7 -11.98 -0.78 12.65
N ALA A 8 -12.73 -1.47 13.51
CA ALA A 8 -12.28 -2.73 14.15
C ALA A 8 -11.79 -3.77 13.14
N ALA A 9 -12.44 -3.89 11.97
CA ALA A 9 -12.06 -4.82 10.91
C ALA A 9 -10.67 -4.54 10.31
N LEU A 10 -10.16 -3.30 10.41
CA LEU A 10 -8.88 -2.88 9.83
C LEU A 10 -7.74 -2.89 10.83
N LEU A 11 -8.01 -3.17 12.11
CA LEU A 11 -6.98 -3.20 13.16
C LEU A 11 -5.78 -4.10 12.83
N PRO A 12 -5.95 -5.31 12.24
CA PRO A 12 -4.81 -6.15 11.86
C PRO A 12 -3.89 -5.53 10.79
N LEU A 13 -4.37 -4.56 10.01
CA LEU A 13 -3.61 -3.88 8.96
C LEU A 13 -2.86 -2.66 9.48
N VAL A 14 -3.16 -2.18 10.68
CA VAL A 14 -2.53 -0.99 11.27
C VAL A 14 -1.00 -1.09 11.29
N PRO A 15 -0.37 -2.20 11.74
CA PRO A 15 1.09 -2.32 11.72
C PRO A 15 1.67 -2.24 10.30
N LEU A 16 0.97 -2.84 9.34
CA LEU A 16 1.42 -2.89 7.94
C LEU A 16 1.54 -1.47 7.39
N VAL A 17 0.50 -0.66 7.60
CA VAL A 17 0.45 0.74 7.17
C VAL A 17 1.38 1.63 8.00
N MET A 18 1.58 1.35 9.29
CA MET A 18 2.50 2.15 10.11
C MET A 18 3.96 1.99 9.69
N HIS A 19 4.40 0.78 9.36
CA HIS A 19 5.81 0.46 9.14
C HIS A 19 6.21 0.32 7.67
N HIS A 20 5.35 0.63 6.69
CA HIS A 20 5.71 0.52 5.27
C HIS A 20 6.74 1.57 4.79
N HIS A 21 7.17 2.50 5.64
CA HIS A 21 8.29 3.41 5.37
C HIS A 21 9.58 3.01 6.10
N GLU A 22 9.58 1.86 6.79
CA GLU A 22 10.81 1.27 7.32
C GLU A 22 11.68 0.76 6.18
N ASN A 23 12.99 0.99 6.26
CA ASN A 23 13.96 0.46 5.31
C ASN A 23 14.56 -0.82 5.87
N TYR A 24 14.85 -1.79 5.00
CA TYR A 24 15.37 -3.10 5.41
C TYR A 24 16.67 -3.04 6.22
N ASP A 25 17.50 -2.00 6.07
CA ASP A 25 18.72 -1.75 6.83
C ASP A 25 18.50 -1.03 8.17
N GLY A 26 17.27 -0.65 8.50
CA GLY A 26 16.94 0.12 9.70
C GLY A 26 17.08 1.63 9.55
N SER A 27 17.42 2.15 8.37
CA SER A 27 17.53 3.61 8.15
C SER A 27 16.19 4.31 7.94
N GLY A 28 15.08 3.57 8.02
CA GLY A 28 13.73 4.07 7.77
C GLY A 28 13.06 4.61 9.03
N TYR A 29 11.75 4.82 8.93
CA TYR A 29 10.94 5.38 10.00
C TYR A 29 9.55 4.70 10.02
N PRO A 30 8.78 4.79 11.11
CA PRO A 30 8.97 5.64 12.30
C PRO A 30 9.92 5.10 13.38
N ASP A 31 10.12 3.79 13.47
CA ASP A 31 10.74 3.13 14.63
C ASP A 31 12.15 2.62 14.34
N GLY A 32 12.61 2.70 13.08
CA GLY A 32 13.95 2.26 12.68
C GLY A 32 14.09 0.73 12.72
N LEU A 33 13.00 0.01 12.42
CA LEU A 33 13.00 -1.44 12.38
C LEU A 33 13.89 -1.95 11.23
N ALA A 34 14.64 -3.02 11.48
CA ALA A 34 15.54 -3.60 10.48
C ALA A 34 15.19 -5.05 10.14
N GLY A 35 15.47 -5.45 8.91
CA GLY A 35 15.35 -6.82 8.43
C GLY A 35 13.96 -7.42 8.62
N GLU A 36 13.89 -8.56 9.30
CA GLU A 36 12.64 -9.29 9.53
C GLU A 36 11.85 -8.79 10.74
N ALA A 37 12.37 -7.81 11.50
CA ALA A 37 11.58 -7.12 12.52
C ALA A 37 10.48 -6.24 11.89
N ILE A 38 10.66 -5.84 10.62
CA ILE A 38 9.64 -5.15 9.84
C ILE A 38 8.55 -6.16 9.44
N PRO A 39 7.25 -5.88 9.70
CA PRO A 39 6.16 -6.77 9.28
C PRO A 39 6.26 -7.13 7.80
N LEU A 40 6.02 -8.41 7.48
CA LEU A 40 6.12 -8.88 6.08
C LEU A 40 5.25 -8.06 5.13
N GLY A 41 4.02 -7.73 5.54
CA GLY A 41 3.13 -6.90 4.73
C GLY A 41 3.69 -5.50 4.47
N SER A 42 4.37 -4.87 5.43
CA SER A 42 5.06 -3.59 5.23
C SER A 42 6.19 -3.71 4.21
N ARG A 43 7.00 -4.78 4.30
CA ARG A 43 8.08 -5.07 3.34
C ARG A 43 7.56 -5.32 1.93
N ILE A 44 6.35 -5.88 1.80
CA ILE A 44 5.66 -6.04 0.51
C ILE A 44 5.16 -4.70 -0.01
N ILE A 45 4.47 -3.92 0.83
CA ILE A 45 3.89 -2.63 0.45
C ILE A 45 4.95 -1.67 -0.08
N ILE A 46 6.10 -1.51 0.60
CA ILE A 46 7.13 -0.56 0.18
C ILE A 46 7.72 -0.90 -1.19
N VAL A 47 7.87 -2.20 -1.52
CA VAL A 47 8.35 -2.64 -2.83
C VAL A 47 7.28 -2.39 -3.90
N ALA A 48 6.02 -2.70 -3.61
CA ALA A 48 4.90 -2.46 -4.52
C ALA A 48 4.72 -0.95 -4.81
N ASP A 49 4.74 -0.10 -3.77
CA ASP A 49 4.63 1.35 -3.89
C ASP A 49 5.78 1.95 -4.70
N ALA A 50 7.03 1.52 -4.43
CA ALA A 50 8.18 1.97 -5.20
C ALA A 50 8.11 1.55 -6.68
N TYR A 51 7.70 0.32 -6.95
CA TYR A 51 7.55 -0.18 -8.33
C TYR A 51 6.48 0.62 -9.08
N GLU A 52 5.27 0.73 -8.52
CA GLU A 52 4.16 1.50 -9.08
C GLU A 52 4.54 2.97 -9.30
N ALA A 53 5.22 3.57 -8.32
CA ALA A 53 5.73 4.92 -8.41
C ALA A 53 6.75 5.10 -9.55
N MET A 54 7.39 4.05 -10.05
CA MET A 54 8.33 4.10 -11.17
C MET A 54 7.67 3.75 -12.51
N THR A 55 6.69 2.84 -12.52
CA THR A 55 6.09 2.32 -13.75
C THR A 55 4.84 3.05 -14.20
N SER A 56 4.23 3.88 -13.35
CA SER A 56 3.03 4.64 -13.69
C SER A 56 3.31 6.10 -14.01
N ASP A 57 2.60 6.62 -15.01
CA ASP A 57 2.61 8.03 -15.36
C ASP A 57 1.99 8.87 -14.23
N ARG A 58 2.60 10.01 -13.94
CA ARG A 58 2.09 11.01 -13.00
C ARG A 58 2.03 12.36 -13.70
N VAL A 59 1.14 13.25 -13.22
CA VAL A 59 0.90 14.59 -13.80
C VAL A 59 2.21 15.35 -14.09
N TYR A 60 3.24 15.15 -13.26
CA TYR A 60 4.51 15.87 -13.32
C TYR A 60 5.70 15.01 -13.79
N ARG A 61 5.51 13.71 -14.07
CA ARG A 61 6.61 12.80 -14.39
C ARG A 61 6.13 11.57 -15.16
N LYS A 62 6.80 11.29 -16.28
CA LYS A 62 6.59 10.05 -17.03
C LYS A 62 7.12 8.83 -16.29
N ALA A 63 6.50 7.68 -16.53
CA ALA A 63 7.00 6.39 -16.10
C ALA A 63 8.42 6.15 -16.64
N ILE A 64 9.29 5.56 -15.82
CA ILE A 64 10.64 5.16 -16.24
C ILE A 64 10.67 3.76 -16.87
N GLY A 65 9.56 3.01 -16.76
CA GLY A 65 9.38 1.68 -17.33
C GLY A 65 9.86 0.54 -16.44
N HIS A 66 9.46 -0.68 -16.79
CA HIS A 66 9.70 -1.91 -16.03
C HIS A 66 11.19 -2.18 -15.77
N ASP A 67 12.01 -2.22 -16.83
CA ASP A 67 13.43 -2.59 -16.72
C ASP A 67 14.17 -1.65 -15.75
N ARG A 68 13.95 -0.34 -15.90
CA ARG A 68 14.53 0.69 -15.03
C ARG A 68 14.00 0.59 -13.60
N ALA A 69 12.72 0.26 -13.41
CA ALA A 69 12.15 0.06 -12.09
C ALA A 69 12.81 -1.13 -11.38
N MET A 70 12.95 -2.27 -12.08
CA MET A 70 13.62 -3.45 -11.54
C MET A 70 15.10 -3.20 -11.24
N ASP A 71 15.80 -2.43 -12.07
CA ASP A 71 17.18 -2.00 -11.80
C ASP A 71 17.27 -1.20 -10.49
N GLN A 72 16.34 -0.27 -10.24
CA GLN A 72 16.34 0.50 -8.98
C GLN A 72 16.05 -0.38 -7.77
N LEU A 73 15.05 -1.27 -7.86
CA LEU A 73 14.73 -2.19 -6.77
C LEU A 73 15.90 -3.11 -6.43
N ASN A 74 16.58 -3.64 -7.45
CA ASN A 74 17.77 -4.46 -7.27
C ASN A 74 18.95 -3.66 -6.69
N ARG A 75 19.13 -2.40 -7.11
CA ARG A 75 20.18 -1.52 -6.58
C ARG A 75 20.05 -1.24 -5.09
N TYR A 76 18.83 -1.09 -4.58
CA TYR A 76 18.57 -0.78 -3.17
C TYR A 76 18.14 -2.00 -2.33
N LYS A 77 18.34 -3.20 -2.88
CA LYS A 77 18.12 -4.48 -2.20
C LYS A 77 19.02 -4.60 -0.96
N SER A 78 18.47 -5.19 0.10
CA SER A 78 19.08 -5.30 1.44
C SER A 78 19.34 -3.97 2.15
N ARG A 79 19.10 -2.83 1.48
CA ARG A 79 19.21 -1.49 2.07
C ARG A 79 17.82 -0.93 2.34
N GLN A 80 17.11 -0.56 1.28
CA GLN A 80 15.73 -0.11 1.39
C GLN A 80 14.75 -1.28 1.35
N PHE A 81 15.01 -2.25 0.48
CA PHE A 81 14.05 -3.30 0.16
C PHE A 81 14.48 -4.68 0.63
N ASP A 82 13.51 -5.48 1.08
CA ASP A 82 13.73 -6.89 1.40
C ASP A 82 14.12 -7.69 0.13
N PRO A 83 15.29 -8.36 0.13
CA PRO A 83 15.72 -9.23 -0.96
C PRO A 83 14.72 -10.31 -1.38
N LYS A 84 13.95 -10.87 -0.43
CA LYS A 84 12.96 -11.91 -0.70
C LYS A 84 11.77 -11.34 -1.46
N VAL A 85 11.32 -10.15 -1.09
CA VAL A 85 10.18 -9.50 -1.73
C VAL A 85 10.52 -9.02 -3.14
N VAL A 86 11.69 -8.40 -3.34
CA VAL A 86 12.14 -7.99 -4.70
C VAL A 86 12.20 -9.18 -5.65
N ARG A 87 12.74 -10.33 -5.20
CA ARG A 87 12.76 -11.57 -5.99
C ARG A 87 11.36 -12.10 -6.28
N ALA A 88 10.44 -12.00 -5.32
CA ALA A 88 9.07 -12.45 -5.51
C ALA A 88 8.34 -11.61 -6.57
N LEU A 89 8.54 -10.28 -6.56
CA LEU A 89 8.00 -9.39 -7.58
C LEU A 89 8.55 -9.73 -8.97
N ASP A 90 9.87 -9.90 -9.09
CA ASP A 90 10.55 -10.25 -10.35
C ASP A 90 10.01 -11.56 -10.95
N ALA A 91 9.91 -12.61 -10.11
CA ALA A 91 9.35 -13.89 -10.52
C ALA A 91 7.87 -13.75 -10.95
N LEU A 92 7.08 -12.95 -10.24
CA LEU A 92 5.67 -12.73 -10.56
C LEU A 92 5.52 -12.03 -11.92
N ILE A 93 6.27 -10.95 -12.17
CA ILE A 93 6.24 -10.23 -13.45
C ILE A 93 6.75 -11.11 -14.59
N THR A 94 7.83 -11.87 -14.38
CA THR A 94 8.34 -12.80 -15.40
C THR A 94 7.29 -13.84 -15.78
N SER A 95 6.54 -14.36 -14.80
CA SER A 95 5.53 -15.40 -15.03
C SER A 95 4.24 -14.90 -15.69
N ARG A 96 3.80 -13.67 -15.39
CA ARG A 96 2.50 -13.14 -15.84
C ARG A 96 2.60 -12.07 -16.93
N GLY A 97 3.78 -11.48 -17.12
CA GLY A 97 4.00 -10.30 -17.96
C GLY A 97 3.76 -8.99 -17.22
N VAL A 98 4.35 -7.90 -17.73
CA VAL A 98 4.27 -6.55 -17.13
C VAL A 98 2.84 -6.01 -17.14
N ALA A 99 2.03 -6.38 -18.14
CA ALA A 99 0.63 -5.98 -18.26
C ALA A 99 -0.34 -6.73 -17.33
N ALA A 100 0.14 -7.76 -16.61
CA ALA A 100 -0.72 -8.57 -15.72
C ALA A 100 -1.23 -7.82 -14.49
N PHE A 101 -0.72 -6.60 -14.26
CA PHE A 101 -1.09 -5.75 -13.13
C PHE A 101 -1.98 -4.57 -13.54
N GLU A 102 -2.38 -4.45 -14.81
CA GLU A 102 -3.46 -3.53 -15.13
C GLU A 102 -4.69 -3.96 -14.32
N ALA A 103 -5.17 -3.04 -13.49
CA ALA A 103 -6.34 -3.22 -12.64
C ALA A 103 -7.57 -3.40 -13.53
N SER A 104 -7.77 -4.61 -14.06
CA SER A 104 -8.84 -4.92 -15.01
C SER A 104 -10.07 -5.57 -14.36
N ASP A 105 -10.03 -5.95 -13.08
CA ASP A 105 -11.14 -6.71 -12.48
C ASP A 105 -11.75 -6.08 -11.22
N LEU A 106 -11.30 -4.90 -10.79
CA LEU A 106 -12.06 -4.16 -9.80
C LEU A 106 -13.22 -3.47 -10.51
N PRO A 107 -14.49 -3.73 -10.11
CA PRO A 107 -15.60 -2.99 -10.68
C PRO A 107 -15.34 -1.50 -10.49
N GLN A 108 -15.68 -0.70 -11.50
CA GLN A 108 -15.69 0.76 -11.34
C GLN A 108 -16.38 1.08 -10.02
N ILE A 109 -15.72 1.86 -9.16
CA ILE A 109 -16.39 2.39 -7.98
C ILE A 109 -17.48 3.31 -8.52
N GLU A 110 -18.71 2.82 -8.59
CA GLU A 110 -19.86 3.64 -8.94
C GLU A 110 -20.00 4.70 -7.84
N TYR A 111 -19.67 5.94 -8.17
CA TYR A 111 -19.83 7.09 -7.29
C TYR A 111 -21.29 7.33 -6.87
N GLU A 112 -22.26 6.63 -7.49
CA GLU A 112 -23.64 6.52 -6.99
C GLU A 112 -23.68 6.11 -5.52
N THR A 113 -22.75 5.24 -5.07
CA THR A 113 -22.66 4.81 -3.67
C THR A 113 -22.45 5.97 -2.68
N LEU A 114 -21.81 7.09 -3.07
CA LEU A 114 -21.63 8.24 -2.19
C LEU A 114 -22.91 9.08 -2.06
N ALA A 115 -23.70 9.19 -3.12
CA ALA A 115 -25.00 9.86 -3.07
C ALA A 115 -26.01 8.99 -2.31
N GLU A 116 -25.99 7.68 -2.52
CA GLU A 116 -26.75 6.68 -1.76
C GLU A 116 -26.37 6.69 -0.27
N LEU A 117 -25.08 6.67 0.05
CA LEU A 117 -24.56 6.69 1.42
C LEU A 117 -24.89 8.01 2.12
N ARG A 118 -24.80 9.15 1.41
CA ARG A 118 -25.24 10.46 1.94
C ARG A 118 -26.74 10.49 2.17
N ARG A 119 -27.56 9.92 1.29
CA ARG A 119 -29.01 9.79 1.52
C ARG A 119 -29.31 8.90 2.73
N ARG A 120 -28.61 7.78 2.85
CA ARG A 120 -28.80 6.80 3.93
C ARG A 120 -28.39 7.38 5.28
N LEU A 121 -27.27 8.10 5.36
CA LEU A 121 -26.83 8.82 6.56
C LEU A 121 -27.71 10.03 6.90
N ALA A 122 -28.40 10.61 5.92
CA ALA A 122 -29.37 11.69 6.14
C ALA A 122 -30.75 11.17 6.61
N GLN A 123 -31.07 9.91 6.33
CA GLN A 123 -32.34 9.27 6.70
C GLN A 123 -32.27 8.44 7.98
N ASP A 124 -31.09 7.95 8.35
CA ASP A 124 -30.85 7.25 9.59
C ASP A 124 -30.06 8.17 10.53
N PRO A 125 -30.72 8.98 11.39
CA PRO A 125 -30.00 9.77 12.36
C PRO A 125 -29.25 8.80 13.26
N LEU A 126 -27.92 8.78 13.13
CA LEU A 126 -27.02 8.18 14.12
C LEU A 126 -27.60 8.49 15.49
N ILE A 127 -28.02 7.44 16.22
CA ILE A 127 -28.52 7.52 17.58
C ILE A 127 -27.56 8.45 18.32
N ARG A 128 -28.07 9.66 18.58
CA ARG A 128 -27.46 10.57 19.54
C ARG A 128 -27.73 9.96 20.90
N ASP A 129 -26.65 9.89 21.65
CA ASP A 129 -26.59 9.83 23.11
C ASP A 129 -26.62 8.43 23.74
N ALA A 130 -25.51 8.09 24.39
CA ALA A 130 -25.48 8.02 25.86
C ALA A 130 -24.04 7.78 26.32
N HIS A 131 -23.39 8.79 26.90
CA HIS A 131 -22.46 8.74 28.04
C HIS A 131 -21.84 10.13 28.24
N ALA A 132 -22.67 11.05 28.73
CA ALA A 132 -22.23 12.26 29.44
C ALA A 132 -23.29 12.53 30.52
N GLY A 133 -23.16 11.78 31.61
CA GLY A 133 -23.78 12.01 32.91
C GLY A 133 -22.70 11.89 33.96
#